data_AF-K7FQ65-F1
#
_entry.id   AF-K7FQ65-F1
#
_cell.length_a   1.000
_cell.length_b   1.000
_cell.length_c   1.000
_cell.angle_alpha   90.00
_cell.angle_beta   90.00
_cell.angle_gamma   90.00
#
_symmetry.space_group_name_H-M   'P 1'
#
loop_
_entity.id
_entity.type
_entity.pdbx_description
1 polymer ?
#
loop_
_entity_poly.entity_id
_entity_poly.type
_entity_poly.pdbx_seq_one_letter_code
_entity_poly.pdbx_strand_id
1 'polypeptide(L)'
;MATEEENYYGKHGEPRKFDPKFRGPIHNRHCTDVLCCVIFIVVILGYIALGILAWVHGDPRKVVYPTDSYGQFCGQKDTVNENKTILFYFNILKCASPIVLINLQCPTTQLCVSKCPDRFATYIDMQASYRYNKSYWEYYRQFCKPGFNKPLKSVAQVIRDEDCPSMIIPSRPCK
;
A
#
# COMPACT_ATOMS: atom_id res chain seq x y z
N MET A 1 28.57 1.23 65.30
CA MET A 1 27.63 0.48 64.43
C MET A 1 26.20 0.43 64.98
N ALA A 2 25.95 0.57 66.30
CA ALA A 2 24.58 0.54 66.86
C ALA A 2 23.79 1.87 66.75
N THR A 3 24.43 3.00 66.43
CA THR A 3 23.82 4.33 66.49
C THR A 3 23.11 4.80 65.21
N GLU A 4 23.34 4.12 64.08
CA GLU A 4 22.69 4.45 62.79
C GLU A 4 21.36 3.72 62.57
N GLU A 5 21.18 2.53 63.16
CA GLU A 5 19.92 1.76 63.01
C GLU A 5 18.76 2.35 63.81
N GLU A 6 19.02 2.88 65.03
CA GLU A 6 17.97 3.51 65.85
C GLU A 6 17.40 4.79 65.22
N ASN A 7 18.20 5.52 64.44
CA ASN A 7 17.74 6.76 63.77
C ASN A 7 16.96 6.50 62.47
N TYR A 8 17.09 5.31 61.86
CA TYR A 8 16.39 5.01 60.60
C TYR A 8 14.88 4.76 60.82
N TYR A 9 14.51 4.16 61.96
CA TYR A 9 13.11 3.84 62.30
C TYR A 9 12.37 4.97 63.04
N GLY A 10 13.05 6.01 63.50
CA GLY A 10 12.44 7.10 64.28
C GLY A 10 11.56 8.07 63.48
N LYS A 11 11.80 8.21 62.16
CA LYS A 11 11.06 9.16 61.28
C LYS A 11 9.97 8.50 60.45
N HIS A 12 10.05 7.19 60.26
CA HIS A 12 9.09 6.36 59.56
C HIS A 12 8.83 5.16 60.48
N GLY A 13 7.70 5.18 61.19
CA GLY A 13 7.40 4.23 62.27
C GLY A 13 7.57 2.76 61.88
N GLU A 14 7.58 1.87 62.88
CA GLU A 14 7.95 0.46 62.71
C GLU A 14 7.32 -0.22 61.48
N PRO A 15 8.11 -0.98 60.70
CA PRO A 15 7.62 -1.65 59.51
C PRO A 15 6.51 -2.62 59.90
N ARG A 16 5.37 -2.51 59.20
CA ARG A 16 4.22 -3.40 59.40
C ARG A 16 4.66 -4.85 59.17
N LYS A 17 4.67 -5.65 60.24
CA LYS A 17 4.91 -7.09 60.17
C LYS A 17 3.82 -7.74 59.32
N PHE A 18 4.20 -8.68 58.46
CA PHE A 18 3.29 -9.44 57.62
C PHE A 18 2.28 -10.17 58.51
N ASP A 19 1.00 -9.82 58.40
CA ASP A 19 -0.09 -10.50 59.09
C ASP A 19 -0.62 -11.63 58.20
N PRO A 20 -0.36 -12.91 58.53
CA PRO A 20 -0.84 -14.04 57.73
C PRO A 20 -2.37 -14.19 57.76
N LYS A 21 -3.08 -13.45 58.62
CA LYS A 21 -4.54 -13.35 58.63
C LYS A 21 -5.08 -12.15 57.86
N PHE A 22 -4.21 -11.30 57.29
CA PHE A 22 -4.60 -10.19 56.41
C PHE A 22 -5.12 -10.75 55.09
N ARG A 23 -6.38 -11.15 55.11
CA ARG A 23 -7.21 -11.23 53.92
C ARG A 23 -7.47 -9.77 53.58
N GLY A 24 -6.76 -9.24 52.58
CA GLY A 24 -6.90 -7.85 52.12
C GLY A 24 -8.36 -7.48 51.78
N PRO A 25 -8.64 -6.35 51.13
CA PRO A 25 -10.02 -5.95 50.82
C PRO A 25 -10.68 -6.95 49.84
N ILE A 26 -11.26 -8.02 50.42
CA ILE A 26 -11.80 -9.22 49.75
C ILE A 26 -13.30 -9.35 50.05
N HIS A 27 -13.84 -8.62 51.03
CA HIS A 27 -15.28 -8.59 51.30
C HIS A 27 -15.97 -7.55 50.42
N ASN A 28 -17.06 -7.96 49.76
CA ASN A 28 -17.93 -7.17 48.88
C ASN A 28 -17.33 -6.69 47.55
N ARG A 29 -16.59 -7.55 46.83
CA ARG A 29 -16.26 -7.28 45.42
C ARG A 29 -17.48 -7.61 44.54
N HIS A 30 -18.21 -6.59 44.10
CA HIS A 30 -19.15 -6.74 42.98
C HIS A 30 -18.37 -6.75 41.67
N CYS A 31 -18.82 -7.55 40.70
CA CYS A 31 -18.13 -7.69 39.42
C CYS A 31 -18.29 -6.39 38.60
N THR A 32 -17.27 -5.54 38.59
CA THR A 32 -17.25 -4.24 37.91
C THR A 32 -17.09 -4.34 36.38
N ASP A 33 -17.06 -5.55 35.83
CA ASP A 33 -16.69 -5.82 34.44
C ASP A 33 -17.87 -6.33 33.58
N VAL A 34 -19.08 -6.45 34.15
CA VAL A 34 -20.25 -6.97 33.41
C VAL A 34 -20.66 -6.00 32.30
N LEU A 35 -20.74 -4.70 32.59
CA LEU A 35 -21.10 -3.69 31.61
C LEU A 35 -20.04 -3.57 30.49
N CYS A 36 -18.76 -3.60 30.87
CA CYS A 36 -17.63 -3.58 29.92
C CYS A 36 -17.62 -4.83 29.04
N CYS A 37 -17.88 -6.03 29.60
CA CYS A 37 -18.02 -7.26 28.84
C CYS A 37 -19.17 -7.19 27.82
N VAL A 38 -20.34 -6.65 28.20
CA VAL A 38 -21.47 -6.49 27.26
C VAL A 38 -21.09 -5.55 26.12
N ILE A 39 -20.48 -4.40 26.43
CA ILE A 39 -20.03 -3.44 25.40
C ILE A 39 -18.98 -4.11 24.48
N PHE A 40 -18.02 -4.84 25.05
CA PHE A 40 -17.00 -5.56 24.28
C PHE A 40 -17.62 -6.57 23.30
N ILE A 41 -18.58 -7.39 23.76
CA ILE A 41 -19.27 -8.36 22.92
C ILE A 41 -20.04 -7.65 21.79
N VAL A 42 -20.73 -6.55 22.08
CA VAL A 42 -21.45 -5.76 21.06
C VAL A 42 -20.48 -5.21 20.00
N VAL A 43 -19.32 -4.70 20.41
CA VAL A 43 -18.29 -4.21 19.48
C VAL A 43 -17.75 -5.35 18.60
N ILE A 44 -17.48 -6.52 19.18
CA ILE A 44 -17.02 -7.70 18.43
C ILE A 44 -18.07 -8.13 17.40
N LEU A 45 -19.35 -8.22 17.78
CA LEU A 45 -20.43 -8.55 16.85
C LEU A 45 -20.57 -7.51 15.75
N GLY A 46 -20.44 -6.22 16.08
CA GLY A 46 -20.45 -5.14 15.10
C GLY A 46 -19.29 -5.25 14.10
N TYR A 47 -18.08 -5.57 14.57
CA TYR A 47 -16.91 -5.75 13.70
C TYR A 47 -17.06 -6.96 12.77
N ILE A 48 -17.62 -8.06 13.28
CA ILE A 48 -17.95 -9.24 12.47
C ILE A 48 -18.96 -8.87 11.38
N ALA A 49 -20.03 -8.14 11.72
CA ALA A 49 -21.03 -7.70 10.74
C ALA A 49 -20.41 -6.81 9.64
N LEU A 50 -19.55 -5.85 10.02
CA LEU A 50 -18.82 -5.03 9.06
C LEU A 50 -17.88 -5.87 8.17
N GLY A 51 -17.22 -6.87 8.74
CA GLY A 51 -16.38 -7.81 7.99
C GLY A 51 -17.16 -8.60 6.95
N ILE A 52 -18.36 -9.09 7.30
CA ILE A 52 -19.25 -9.80 6.37
C ILE A 52 -19.71 -8.86 5.25
N LEU A 53 -20.13 -7.63 5.58
CA LEU A 53 -20.54 -6.65 4.58
C LEU A 53 -19.39 -6.32 3.61
N ALA A 54 -18.18 -6.12 4.13
CA ALA A 54 -17.00 -5.88 3.31
C ALA A 54 -16.66 -7.08 2.42
N TRP A 55 -16.88 -8.31 2.88
CA TRP A 55 -16.64 -9.51 2.08
C TRP A 55 -17.69 -9.71 0.98
N VAL A 56 -18.97 -9.47 1.29
CA VAL A 56 -20.08 -9.66 0.35
C VAL A 56 -20.07 -8.58 -0.74
N HIS A 57 -19.76 -7.33 -0.38
CA HIS A 57 -19.76 -6.20 -1.31
C HIS A 57 -18.38 -5.88 -1.88
N GLY A 58 -17.30 -6.36 -1.26
CA GLY A 58 -15.94 -6.16 -1.73
C GLY A 58 -15.54 -7.16 -2.79
N ASP A 59 -14.67 -6.72 -3.71
CA ASP A 59 -13.98 -7.62 -4.62
C ASP A 59 -12.58 -7.92 -4.07
N PRO A 60 -12.33 -9.13 -3.50
CA PRO A 60 -11.03 -9.47 -2.93
C PRO A 60 -9.92 -9.48 -3.97
N ARG A 61 -10.24 -9.54 -5.27
CA ARG A 61 -9.25 -9.53 -6.37
C ARG A 61 -8.46 -8.24 -6.42
N LYS A 62 -9.05 -7.12 -6.00
CA LYS A 62 -8.38 -5.80 -5.91
C LYS A 62 -7.22 -5.76 -4.92
N VAL A 63 -7.20 -6.69 -3.95
CA VAL A 63 -6.10 -6.80 -2.98
C VAL A 63 -4.95 -7.63 -3.55
N VAL A 64 -5.26 -8.62 -4.39
CA VAL A 64 -4.28 -9.58 -4.93
C VAL A 64 -3.62 -9.04 -6.21
N TYR A 65 -4.40 -8.40 -7.08
CA TYR A 65 -3.95 -7.98 -8.40
C TYR A 65 -3.87 -6.46 -8.51
N PRO A 66 -2.73 -5.91 -8.99
CA PRO A 66 -2.67 -4.50 -9.34
C PRO A 66 -3.58 -4.21 -10.53
N THR A 67 -4.08 -2.98 -10.60
CA THR A 67 -5.01 -2.51 -11.63
C THR A 67 -4.36 -1.39 -12.43
N ASP A 68 -4.50 -1.41 -13.76
CA ASP A 68 -4.04 -0.32 -14.62
C ASP A 68 -4.95 0.93 -14.51
N SER A 69 -4.59 2.02 -15.19
CA SER A 69 -5.42 3.24 -15.21
C SER A 69 -6.78 3.07 -15.90
N TYR A 70 -7.01 1.95 -16.57
CA TYR A 70 -8.27 1.61 -17.25
C TYR A 70 -9.15 0.66 -16.43
N GLY A 71 -8.75 0.32 -15.22
CA GLY A 71 -9.51 -0.59 -14.35
C GLY A 71 -9.33 -2.07 -14.68
N GLN A 72 -8.32 -2.44 -15.47
CA GLN A 72 -8.03 -3.83 -15.82
C GLN A 72 -6.97 -4.44 -14.87
N PHE A 73 -7.21 -5.66 -14.43
CA PHE A 73 -6.26 -6.38 -13.58
C PHE A 73 -5.05 -6.89 -14.37
N CYS A 74 -3.85 -6.72 -13.82
CA CYS A 74 -2.62 -7.27 -14.40
C CYS A 74 -2.44 -8.74 -13.96
N GLY A 75 -2.25 -9.66 -14.90
CA GLY A 75 -1.90 -11.05 -14.58
C GLY A 75 -3.04 -11.95 -14.13
N GLN A 76 -4.29 -11.47 -14.19
CA GLN A 76 -5.47 -12.27 -13.85
C GLN A 76 -5.92 -13.09 -15.07
N LYS A 77 -6.23 -14.37 -14.86
CA LYS A 77 -6.79 -15.25 -15.90
C LYS A 77 -8.09 -14.70 -16.47
N ASP A 78 -8.33 -14.93 -17.76
CA ASP A 78 -9.51 -14.47 -18.50
C ASP A 78 -9.63 -12.93 -18.63
N THR A 79 -8.51 -12.21 -18.50
CA THR A 79 -8.44 -10.75 -18.71
C THR A 79 -7.55 -10.39 -19.90
N VAL A 80 -7.71 -9.19 -20.46
CA VAL A 80 -6.88 -8.66 -21.57
C VAL A 80 -5.38 -8.64 -21.19
N ASN A 81 -5.08 -8.54 -19.89
CA ASN A 81 -3.73 -8.43 -19.35
C ASN A 81 -3.28 -9.72 -18.63
N GLU A 82 -3.85 -10.88 -18.95
CA GLU A 82 -3.47 -12.17 -18.35
C GLU A 82 -1.96 -12.46 -18.46
N ASN A 83 -1.36 -12.18 -19.62
CA ASN A 83 0.08 -12.37 -19.86
C ASN A 83 0.94 -11.20 -19.37
N LYS A 84 0.34 -10.19 -18.73
CA LYS A 84 1.02 -8.96 -18.28
C LYS A 84 0.84 -8.80 -16.78
N THR A 85 1.76 -9.37 -16.02
CA THR A 85 1.68 -9.46 -14.56
C THR A 85 2.27 -8.24 -13.84
N ILE A 86 3.01 -7.38 -14.53
CA ILE A 86 3.79 -6.30 -13.92
C ILE A 86 3.10 -4.96 -14.17
N LEU A 87 2.95 -4.13 -13.14
CA LEU A 87 2.44 -2.77 -13.26
C LEU A 87 3.58 -1.77 -13.54
N PHE A 88 3.48 -1.02 -14.62
CA PHE A 88 4.44 0.00 -15.03
C PHE A 88 3.85 1.41 -14.89
N TYR A 89 4.65 2.34 -14.35
CA TYR A 89 4.29 3.74 -14.18
C TYR A 89 5.00 4.61 -15.22
N PHE A 90 4.25 5.47 -15.93
CA PHE A 90 4.85 6.35 -16.93
C PHE A 90 5.83 7.36 -16.33
N ASN A 91 5.55 7.82 -15.11
CA ASN A 91 6.45 8.68 -14.35
C ASN A 91 6.30 8.40 -12.86
N ILE A 92 7.26 7.65 -12.30
CA ILE A 92 7.28 7.31 -10.88
C ILE A 92 7.54 8.54 -9.97
N LEU A 93 8.16 9.60 -10.48
CA LEU A 93 8.46 10.78 -9.67
C LEU A 93 7.20 11.56 -9.29
N LYS A 94 6.15 11.51 -10.13
CA LYS A 94 4.85 12.08 -9.75
C LYS A 94 4.20 11.36 -8.56
N CYS A 95 4.59 10.09 -8.31
CA CYS A 95 4.13 9.34 -7.16
C CYS A 95 4.74 9.81 -5.83
N ALA A 96 5.88 10.51 -5.84
CA ALA A 96 6.51 11.03 -4.64
C ALA A 96 5.85 12.33 -4.12
N SER A 97 4.81 12.83 -4.81
CA SER A 97 4.11 14.04 -4.41
C SER A 97 3.11 13.76 -3.27
N PRO A 98 2.90 14.71 -2.34
CA PRO A 98 1.97 14.54 -1.22
C PRO A 98 0.50 14.38 -1.66
N ILE A 99 0.18 14.69 -2.93
CA ILE A 99 -1.14 14.50 -3.53
C ILE A 99 -1.53 13.01 -3.59
N VAL A 100 -0.55 12.10 -3.67
CA VAL A 100 -0.80 10.64 -3.64
C VAL A 100 -1.44 10.19 -2.33
N LEU A 101 -1.16 10.90 -1.22
CA LEU A 101 -1.72 10.58 0.09
C LEU A 101 -3.23 10.80 0.15
N ILE A 102 -3.78 11.63 -0.74
CA ILE A 102 -5.21 11.98 -0.78
C ILE A 102 -6.00 10.96 -1.61
N ASN A 103 -5.47 10.55 -2.76
CA ASN A 103 -6.20 9.68 -3.69
C ASN A 103 -5.79 8.20 -3.60
N LEU A 104 -4.81 7.85 -2.75
CA LEU A 104 -4.17 6.52 -2.69
C LEU A 104 -3.61 6.01 -4.03
N GLN A 105 -3.58 6.86 -5.06
CA GLN A 105 -3.33 6.50 -6.44
C GLN A 105 -2.43 7.55 -7.09
N CYS A 106 -1.41 7.11 -7.83
CA CYS A 106 -0.50 8.03 -8.51
C CYS A 106 -1.21 8.80 -9.64
N PRO A 107 -0.97 10.12 -9.79
CA PRO A 107 -1.55 10.94 -10.85
C PRO A 107 -0.80 10.76 -12.19
N THR A 108 -0.53 9.50 -12.56
CA THR A 108 0.11 9.10 -13.81
C THR A 108 -0.58 7.89 -14.40
N THR A 109 -0.58 7.81 -15.73
CA THR A 109 -0.99 6.59 -16.42
C THR A 109 -0.14 5.39 -15.98
N GLN A 110 -0.83 4.33 -15.59
CA GLN A 110 -0.31 3.04 -15.15
C GLN A 110 -0.73 1.98 -16.17
N LEU A 111 0.18 1.09 -16.56
CA LEU A 111 -0.02 0.10 -17.60
C LEU A 111 0.48 -1.28 -17.16
N CYS A 112 -0.29 -2.33 -17.44
CA CYS A 112 0.22 -3.70 -17.29
C CYS A 112 1.21 -4.02 -18.41
N VAL A 113 2.37 -4.56 -18.06
CA VAL A 113 3.43 -5.01 -18.98
C VAL A 113 3.86 -6.44 -18.65
N SER A 114 4.38 -7.15 -19.66
CA SER A 114 4.90 -8.51 -19.50
C SER A 114 6.34 -8.53 -18.97
N LYS A 115 7.15 -7.54 -19.37
CA LYS A 115 8.56 -7.42 -18.97
C LYS A 115 8.85 -5.97 -18.57
N CYS A 116 9.63 -5.78 -17.51
CA CYS A 116 10.21 -4.49 -17.18
C CYS A 116 11.16 -4.02 -18.30
N PRO A 117 11.26 -2.70 -18.53
CA PRO A 117 12.25 -2.18 -19.45
C PRO A 117 13.67 -2.54 -19.00
N ASP A 118 14.48 -3.00 -19.95
CA ASP A 118 15.86 -3.44 -19.71
C ASP A 118 16.89 -2.39 -20.17
N ARG A 119 16.46 -1.39 -20.93
CA ARG A 119 17.31 -0.30 -21.43
C ARG A 119 16.61 1.04 -21.33
N PHE A 120 17.43 2.08 -21.24
CA PHE A 120 16.97 3.46 -21.28
C PHE A 120 16.55 3.82 -22.71
N ALA A 121 15.40 4.48 -22.86
CA ALA A 121 14.93 4.96 -24.16
C ALA A 121 14.07 6.21 -23.97
N THR A 122 14.26 7.22 -24.82
CA THR A 122 13.40 8.41 -24.85
C THR A 122 12.46 8.38 -26.04
N TYR A 123 11.29 9.03 -25.90
CA TYR A 123 10.34 9.13 -27.00
C TYR A 123 10.91 9.92 -28.19
N ILE A 124 11.78 10.91 -27.91
CA ILE A 124 12.43 11.74 -28.92
C ILE A 124 13.40 10.89 -29.75
N ASP A 125 14.27 10.12 -29.10
CA ASP A 125 15.23 9.25 -29.80
C ASP A 125 14.51 8.16 -30.60
N MET A 126 13.41 7.64 -30.05
CA MET A 126 12.54 6.70 -30.75
C MET A 126 11.96 7.33 -32.01
N GLN A 127 11.39 8.53 -31.92
CA GLN A 127 10.78 9.22 -33.05
C GLN A 127 11.82 9.56 -34.14
N ALA A 128 13.02 10.02 -33.74
CA ALA A 128 14.12 10.30 -34.66
C ALA A 128 14.58 9.03 -35.40
N SER A 129 14.67 7.90 -34.68
CA SER A 129 15.12 6.62 -35.23
C SER A 129 14.02 5.89 -36.00
N TYR A 130 12.74 6.22 -35.81
CA TYR A 130 11.60 5.48 -36.38
C TYR A 130 11.66 5.34 -37.90
N ARG A 131 12.18 6.36 -38.61
CA ARG A 131 12.34 6.33 -40.07
C ARG A 131 13.39 5.31 -40.55
N TYR A 132 14.39 5.03 -39.73
CA TYR A 132 15.52 4.16 -40.09
C TYR A 132 15.42 2.76 -39.45
N ASN A 133 14.93 2.69 -38.21
CA ASN A 133 14.87 1.48 -37.42
C ASN A 133 13.50 1.31 -36.77
N LYS A 134 12.63 0.53 -37.43
CA LYS A 134 11.29 0.19 -36.92
C LYS A 134 11.33 -0.68 -35.67
N SER A 135 12.39 -1.46 -35.45
CA SER A 135 12.51 -2.32 -34.26
C SER A 135 12.54 -1.51 -32.97
N TYR A 136 13.07 -0.28 -33.01
CA TYR A 136 13.12 0.58 -31.83
C TYR A 136 11.71 1.01 -31.37
N TRP A 137 10.80 1.22 -32.32
CA TRP A 137 9.38 1.44 -32.03
C TRP A 137 8.67 0.20 -31.50
N GLU A 138 8.96 -0.99 -32.04
CA GLU A 138 8.38 -2.25 -31.54
C GLU A 138 8.73 -2.54 -30.08
N TYR A 139 9.91 -2.10 -29.63
CA TYR A 139 10.25 -2.11 -28.20
C TYR A 139 9.46 -1.04 -27.41
N TYR A 140 9.49 0.21 -27.87
CA TYR A 140 8.91 1.34 -27.14
C TYR A 140 7.39 1.25 -26.98
N ARG A 141 6.68 0.77 -28.03
CA ARG A 141 5.22 0.68 -28.06
C ARG A 141 4.63 -0.21 -26.97
N GLN A 142 5.42 -1.15 -26.43
CA GLN A 142 4.99 -2.05 -25.35
C GLN A 142 4.67 -1.29 -24.05
N PHE A 143 5.22 -0.09 -23.90
CA PHE A 143 5.04 0.79 -22.74
C PHE A 143 4.06 1.94 -23.01
N CYS A 144 3.41 1.97 -24.18
CA CYS A 144 2.40 2.97 -24.54
C CYS A 144 0.97 2.46 -24.29
N LYS A 145 0.00 3.38 -24.30
CA LYS A 145 -1.43 3.05 -24.19
C LYS A 145 -1.86 2.03 -25.26
N PRO A 146 -2.79 1.11 -24.93
CA PRO A 146 -3.31 0.15 -25.89
C PRO A 146 -3.98 0.88 -27.06
N GLY A 147 -3.67 0.47 -28.30
CA GLY A 147 -4.19 1.08 -29.52
C GLY A 147 -3.40 2.29 -30.05
N PHE A 148 -2.40 2.79 -29.32
CA PHE A 148 -1.55 3.87 -29.81
C PHE A 148 -0.57 3.37 -30.90
N ASN A 149 -0.80 3.78 -32.14
CA ASN A 149 0.00 3.38 -33.32
C ASN A 149 0.53 4.58 -34.14
N LYS A 150 0.64 5.77 -33.53
CA LYS A 150 1.03 7.01 -34.22
C LYS A 150 2.38 7.56 -33.70
N PRO A 151 3.52 6.92 -34.02
CA PRO A 151 4.84 7.31 -33.49
C PRO A 151 5.31 8.70 -33.95
N LEU A 152 4.79 9.21 -35.07
CA LEU A 152 5.10 10.53 -35.61
C LEU A 152 4.23 11.66 -35.02
N LYS A 153 3.33 11.36 -34.06
CA LYS A 153 2.57 12.39 -33.34
C LYS A 153 3.53 13.31 -32.59
N SER A 154 3.20 14.60 -32.48
CA SER A 154 4.11 15.56 -31.84
C SER A 154 4.37 15.20 -30.37
N VAL A 155 5.62 15.33 -29.93
CA VAL A 155 6.06 14.95 -28.58
C VAL A 155 5.23 15.66 -27.50
N ALA A 156 4.93 16.94 -27.70
CA ALA A 156 4.13 17.73 -26.76
C ALA A 156 2.70 17.19 -26.62
N GLN A 157 2.08 16.70 -27.70
CA GLN A 157 0.75 16.10 -27.64
C GLN A 157 0.79 14.70 -27.00
N VAL A 158 1.79 13.89 -27.32
CA VAL A 158 1.97 12.54 -26.73
C VAL A 158 2.12 12.63 -25.21
N ILE A 159 2.92 13.59 -24.72
CA ILE A 159 3.13 13.80 -23.27
C ILE A 159 1.86 14.36 -22.63
N ARG A 160 1.16 15.30 -23.29
CA ARG A 160 -0.08 15.90 -22.76
C ARG A 160 -1.21 14.87 -22.63
N ASP A 161 -1.38 14.04 -23.66
CA ASP A 161 -2.44 13.02 -23.71
C ASP A 161 -2.04 11.75 -22.91
N GLU A 162 -0.82 11.73 -22.35
CA GLU A 162 -0.20 10.58 -21.70
C GLU A 162 -0.29 9.31 -22.58
N ASP A 163 -0.06 9.44 -23.88
CA ASP A 163 -0.12 8.32 -24.84
C ASP A 163 1.02 7.32 -24.64
N CYS A 164 2.20 7.85 -24.34
CA CYS A 164 3.42 7.11 -24.06
C CYS A 164 4.22 7.84 -22.96
N PRO A 165 5.10 7.14 -22.22
CA PRO A 165 6.06 7.82 -21.36
C PRO A 165 6.98 8.73 -22.18
N SER A 166 7.54 9.78 -21.56
CA SER A 166 8.54 10.63 -22.22
C SER A 166 9.91 9.95 -22.28
N MET A 167 10.22 9.16 -21.25
CA MET A 167 11.40 8.34 -21.14
C MET A 167 11.09 7.05 -20.39
N ILE A 168 11.82 6.00 -20.74
CA ILE A 168 11.76 4.69 -20.14
C ILE A 168 13.08 4.50 -19.40
N ILE A 169 13.00 4.16 -18.12
CA ILE A 169 14.17 3.91 -17.26
C ILE A 169 14.24 2.41 -17.01
N PRO A 170 15.43 1.78 -17.14
CA PRO A 170 15.61 0.36 -16.82
C PRO A 170 15.14 0.06 -15.40
N SER A 171 14.35 -1.01 -15.24
CA SER A 171 13.84 -1.42 -13.94
C SER A 171 13.80 -2.93 -13.80
N ARG A 172 13.65 -3.39 -12.56
CA ARG A 172 13.48 -4.80 -12.22
C ARG A 172 12.09 -4.99 -11.62
N PRO A 173 11.47 -6.17 -11.81
CA PRO A 173 10.20 -6.47 -11.18
C PRO A 173 10.36 -6.43 -9.66
N CYS A 174 9.39 -5.83 -8.97
CA CYS A 174 9.28 -5.93 -7.52
C CYS A 174 8.92 -7.38 -7.17
N LYS A 175 9.74 -8.00 -6.33
CA LYS A 175 9.47 -9.32 -5.73
C LYS A 175 8.89 -9.14 -4.34
#